data_AF-K6V0U8-F1
#
_entry.id   AF-K6V0U8-F1
#
_cell.length_a   1.000
_cell.length_b   1.000
_cell.length_c   1.000
_cell.angle_alpha   90.00
_cell.angle_beta   90.00
_cell.angle_gamma   90.00
#
_symmetry.space_group_name_H-M   'P 1'
#
loop_
_entity.id
_entity.type
_entity.pdbx_description
1 polymer ?
#
loop_
_entity_poly.entity_id
_entity_poly.type
_entity_poly.pdbx_seq_one_letter_code
_entity_poly.pdbx_strand_id
1 'polypeptide(L)'
;GERILFPHLPTYKFDQELKADENDNIYKEYFNSLSVLMKNYNWSQDLFNKLSRNIKLVHDKYVPGDAFNRKRCYDLNFWLYDQVFNKLKSTSEYDTKFFKDTSTRLQEVWKNIVDAKFKGQAFECYPDKDLLLNMGYLQEIKDLLDFFEDYNEMKNEIINNTYNGCRRYVNYLKQRIPVYYAWRDSCKVKEFACKRYIDDYMKYRPSSIVPKLSPLIVVMYAYTPCYKSVYDVFVKAKLQPKRNDGIYKKNRKA
;
A
#
# COMPACT_ATOMS: atom_id res chain seq x y z
N GLY A 1 10.00 -11.82 6.94
CA GLY A 1 11.23 -11.01 6.87
C GLY A 1 10.84 -9.55 6.92
N GLU A 2 11.72 -8.68 7.39
CA GLU A 2 11.46 -7.24 7.46
C GLU A 2 11.26 -6.64 6.07
N ARG A 3 10.33 -5.69 5.97
CA ARG A 3 9.97 -5.00 4.74
C ARG A 3 11.12 -4.08 4.32
N ILE A 4 11.62 -4.24 3.10
CA ILE A 4 12.68 -3.37 2.58
C ILE A 4 12.03 -2.11 1.99
N LEU A 5 12.49 -0.95 2.46
CA LEU A 5 12.05 0.37 2.03
C LEU A 5 13.26 1.24 1.70
N PHE A 6 13.06 2.21 0.82
CA PHE A 6 14.12 3.15 0.45
C PHE A 6 13.65 4.59 0.69
N PRO A 7 14.37 5.38 1.51
CA PRO A 7 13.93 6.73 1.88
C PRO A 7 13.73 7.70 0.72
N HIS A 8 14.45 7.49 -0.39
CA HIS A 8 14.39 8.38 -1.54
C HIS A 8 13.18 8.11 -2.43
N LEU A 9 12.57 6.92 -2.35
CA LEU A 9 11.45 6.53 -3.21
C LEU A 9 10.12 7.17 -2.78
N PRO A 10 9.16 7.36 -3.72
CA PRO A 10 7.94 8.11 -3.47
C PRO A 10 7.05 7.47 -2.40
N THR A 11 6.94 6.14 -2.40
CA THR A 11 6.09 5.41 -1.46
C THR A 11 6.52 5.61 -0.01
N TYR A 12 7.83 5.60 0.25
CA TYR A 12 8.37 5.87 1.58
C TYR A 12 8.05 7.30 2.02
N LYS A 13 8.29 8.28 1.15
CA LYS A 13 8.03 9.69 1.45
C LYS A 13 6.57 9.91 1.82
N PHE A 14 5.64 9.34 1.06
CA PHE A 14 4.22 9.44 1.35
C PHE A 14 3.81 8.70 2.63
N ASP A 15 4.37 7.51 2.89
CA ASP A 15 4.17 6.79 4.16
C ASP A 15 4.65 7.62 5.37
N GLN A 16 5.75 8.38 5.24
CA GLN A 16 6.22 9.28 6.31
C GLN A 16 5.27 10.44 6.53
N GLU A 17 4.72 11.03 5.46
CA GLU A 17 3.73 12.09 5.60
C GLU A 17 2.51 11.59 6.37
N LEU A 18 1.96 10.42 6.05
CA LEU A 18 0.82 9.84 6.78
C LEU A 18 1.10 9.62 8.28
N LYS A 19 2.37 9.40 8.64
CA LYS A 19 2.82 9.13 10.01
C LYS A 19 3.30 10.36 10.77
N ALA A 20 3.54 11.47 10.09
CA ALA A 20 4.02 12.69 10.71
C ALA A 20 3.07 13.12 11.83
N ASP A 21 3.64 13.68 12.90
CA ASP A 21 2.89 14.09 14.07
C ASP A 21 1.94 15.24 13.73
N GLU A 22 0.79 15.24 14.40
CA GLU A 22 -0.25 16.23 14.21
C GLU A 22 -0.92 16.51 15.56
N ASN A 23 -1.00 17.79 15.92
CA ASN A 23 -1.55 18.25 17.19
C ASN A 23 -2.96 18.80 17.04
N ASP A 24 -3.39 19.14 15.82
CA ASP A 24 -4.71 19.67 15.56
C ASP A 24 -5.64 18.66 14.88
N ASN A 25 -6.92 18.71 15.25
CA ASN A 25 -7.98 18.01 14.55
C ASN A 25 -8.88 19.04 13.86
N ILE A 26 -8.57 19.30 12.59
CA ILE A 26 -9.30 20.24 11.73
C ILE A 26 -10.76 19.85 11.44
N TYR A 27 -11.17 18.64 11.83
CA TYR A 27 -12.51 18.08 11.65
C TYR A 27 -13.06 17.53 12.98
N LYS A 28 -12.66 18.13 14.11
CA LYS A 28 -13.00 17.65 15.47
C LYS A 28 -14.49 17.38 15.68
N GLU A 29 -15.36 18.16 15.05
CA GLU A 29 -16.81 18.05 15.17
C GLU A 29 -17.35 16.68 14.71
N TYR A 30 -16.65 16.02 13.79
CA TYR A 30 -17.04 14.70 13.29
C TYR A 30 -16.64 13.56 14.25
N PHE A 31 -15.73 13.82 15.21
CA PHE A 31 -15.21 12.82 16.13
C PHE A 31 -15.91 12.79 17.50
N ASN A 32 -16.90 13.64 17.75
CA ASN A 32 -17.52 13.80 19.08
C ASN A 32 -18.00 12.48 19.69
N SER A 33 -18.70 11.63 18.93
CA SER A 33 -19.20 10.34 19.41
C SER A 33 -18.07 9.33 19.69
N LEU A 34 -17.06 9.26 18.81
CA LEU A 34 -15.89 8.42 19.05
C LEU A 34 -15.05 8.91 20.22
N SER A 35 -14.97 10.21 20.43
CA SER A 35 -14.17 10.79 21.51
C SER A 35 -14.69 10.33 22.88
N VAL A 36 -16.02 10.22 23.03
CA VAL A 36 -16.63 9.64 24.24
C VAL A 36 -16.31 8.16 24.38
N LEU A 37 -16.43 7.38 23.29
CA LEU A 37 -16.15 5.94 23.27
C LEU A 37 -14.68 5.65 23.62
N MET A 38 -13.77 6.43 23.05
CA MET A 38 -12.34 6.20 23.09
C MET A 38 -11.61 7.02 24.16
N LYS A 39 -12.34 7.73 25.03
CA LYS A 39 -11.77 8.63 26.06
C LYS A 39 -10.73 7.99 26.97
N ASN A 40 -10.84 6.67 27.21
CA ASN A 40 -9.93 5.91 28.08
C ASN A 40 -8.66 5.44 27.35
N TYR A 41 -8.57 5.64 26.03
CA TYR A 41 -7.41 5.26 25.22
C TYR A 41 -6.55 6.49 24.98
N ASN A 42 -5.38 6.54 25.61
CA ASN A 42 -4.43 7.67 25.52
C ASN A 42 -3.94 7.97 24.08
N TRP A 43 -4.06 7.01 23.16
CA TRP A 43 -3.67 7.14 21.75
C TRP A 43 -4.80 7.64 20.85
N SER A 44 -6.03 7.77 21.36
CA SER A 44 -7.21 8.13 20.56
C SER A 44 -7.11 9.52 19.95
N GLN A 45 -6.66 10.52 20.71
CA GLN A 45 -6.53 11.89 20.23
C GLN A 45 -5.49 11.99 19.10
N ASP A 46 -4.33 11.35 19.26
CA ASP A 46 -3.29 11.28 18.23
C ASP A 46 -3.81 10.65 16.93
N LEU A 47 -4.59 9.56 17.04
CA LEU A 47 -5.24 8.94 15.89
C LEU A 47 -6.20 9.92 15.20
N PHE A 48 -7.04 10.63 15.96
CA PHE A 48 -8.04 11.54 15.38
C PHE A 48 -7.38 12.72 14.67
N ASN A 49 -6.37 13.33 15.30
CA ASN A 49 -5.57 14.40 14.72
C ASN A 49 -4.96 13.93 13.38
N LYS A 50 -4.27 12.79 13.39
CA LYS A 50 -3.61 12.25 12.19
C LYS A 50 -4.60 11.85 11.11
N LEU A 51 -5.72 11.21 11.44
CA LEU A 51 -6.74 10.82 10.46
C LEU A 51 -7.36 12.05 9.79
N SER A 52 -7.71 13.06 10.59
CA SER A 52 -8.26 14.32 10.12
C SER A 52 -7.35 15.00 9.09
N ARG A 53 -6.06 15.15 9.44
CA ARG A 53 -5.04 15.69 8.54
C ARG A 53 -4.83 14.79 7.32
N ASN A 54 -4.78 13.47 7.49
CA ASN A 54 -4.53 12.54 6.39
C ASN A 54 -5.67 12.53 5.35
N ILE A 55 -6.92 12.67 5.79
CA ILE A 55 -8.06 12.82 4.87
C ILE A 55 -7.87 14.07 4.02
N LYS A 56 -7.47 15.20 4.61
CA LYS A 56 -7.16 16.40 3.83
C LYS A 56 -5.97 16.18 2.89
N LEU A 57 -4.88 15.57 3.39
CA LEU A 57 -3.65 15.33 2.64
C LEU A 57 -3.89 14.56 1.33
N VAL A 58 -4.67 13.48 1.36
CA VAL A 58 -4.90 12.66 0.15
C VAL A 58 -5.71 13.39 -0.92
N HIS A 59 -6.58 14.33 -0.53
CA HIS A 59 -7.35 15.15 -1.45
C HIS A 59 -6.51 16.32 -1.97
N ASP A 60 -5.76 17.00 -1.10
CA ASP A 60 -4.85 18.11 -1.48
C ASP A 60 -3.74 17.65 -2.44
N LYS A 61 -3.32 16.38 -2.36
CA LYS A 61 -2.33 15.78 -3.24
C LYS A 61 -2.89 15.20 -4.53
N TYR A 62 -4.16 15.42 -4.83
CA TYR A 62 -4.74 15.01 -6.10
C TYR A 62 -4.04 15.69 -7.28
N VAL A 63 -3.61 14.89 -8.25
CA VAL A 63 -3.04 15.38 -9.51
C VAL A 63 -3.86 14.85 -10.68
N PRO A 64 -4.51 15.69 -11.50
CA PRO A 64 -5.26 15.22 -12.66
C PRO A 64 -4.42 14.30 -13.56
N GLY A 65 -4.96 13.13 -13.88
CA GLY A 65 -4.28 12.12 -14.71
C GLY A 65 -3.22 11.27 -14.01
N ASP A 66 -2.89 11.53 -12.73
CA ASP A 66 -1.97 10.68 -11.98
C ASP A 66 -2.64 9.32 -11.65
N ALA A 67 -1.98 8.24 -12.08
CA ALA A 67 -2.40 6.87 -11.84
C ALA A 67 -2.39 6.50 -10.34
N PHE A 68 -1.64 7.23 -9.51
CA PHE A 68 -1.46 6.91 -8.09
C PHE A 68 -2.41 7.64 -7.15
N ASN A 69 -3.31 8.50 -7.65
CA ASN A 69 -4.33 9.15 -6.80
C ASN A 69 -5.12 8.13 -5.98
N ARG A 70 -5.65 7.08 -6.64
CA ARG A 70 -6.42 6.03 -5.95
C ARG A 70 -5.52 5.22 -5.01
N LYS A 71 -4.26 5.00 -5.37
CA LYS A 71 -3.27 4.33 -4.51
C LYS A 71 -3.02 5.11 -3.21
N ARG A 72 -2.91 6.45 -3.25
CA ARG A 72 -2.80 7.28 -2.02
C ARG A 72 -4.00 7.08 -1.10
N CYS A 73 -5.19 6.89 -1.67
CA CYS A 73 -6.39 6.54 -0.92
C CYS A 73 -6.31 5.15 -0.27
N TYR A 74 -5.72 4.19 -0.97
CA TYR A 74 -5.42 2.88 -0.40
C TYR A 74 -4.44 2.98 0.77
N ASP A 75 -3.37 3.78 0.65
CA ASP A 75 -2.41 3.95 1.74
C ASP A 75 -3.06 4.55 2.99
N LEU A 76 -4.01 5.48 2.84
CA LEU A 76 -4.78 6.00 3.98
C LEU A 76 -5.64 4.90 4.62
N ASN A 77 -6.33 4.08 3.82
CA ASN A 77 -7.06 2.92 4.33
C ASN A 77 -6.12 1.97 5.08
N PHE A 78 -4.98 1.60 4.48
CA PHE A 78 -3.97 0.74 5.08
C PHE A 78 -3.45 1.32 6.40
N TRP A 79 -3.07 2.60 6.40
CA TRP A 79 -2.55 3.30 7.57
C TRP A 79 -3.54 3.28 8.72
N LEU A 80 -4.82 3.56 8.45
CA LEU A 80 -5.85 3.55 9.49
C LEU A 80 -5.94 2.17 10.15
N TYR A 81 -5.99 1.10 9.36
CA TYR A 81 -6.03 -0.26 9.89
C TYR A 81 -4.76 -0.63 10.64
N ASP A 82 -3.58 -0.26 10.14
CA ASP A 82 -2.30 -0.52 10.79
C ASP A 82 -2.18 0.19 12.15
N GLN A 83 -2.63 1.45 12.24
CA GLN A 83 -2.65 2.20 13.50
C GLN A 83 -3.56 1.52 14.53
N VAL A 84 -4.81 1.21 14.16
CA VAL A 84 -5.75 0.58 15.09
C VAL A 84 -5.28 -0.83 15.47
N PHE A 85 -4.81 -1.64 14.51
CA PHE A 85 -4.31 -3.00 14.76
C PHE A 85 -3.09 -3.00 15.69
N ASN A 86 -2.08 -2.17 15.43
CA ASN A 86 -0.87 -2.15 16.25
C ASN A 86 -1.13 -1.68 17.68
N LYS A 87 -2.10 -0.78 17.90
CA LYS A 87 -2.51 -0.31 19.23
C LYS A 87 -3.39 -1.31 19.98
N LEU A 88 -4.00 -2.28 19.27
CA LEU A 88 -4.87 -3.31 19.83
C LEU A 88 -4.25 -4.71 19.85
N LYS A 89 -2.92 -4.84 19.78
CA LYS A 89 -2.19 -6.13 19.80
C LYS A 89 -2.41 -7.02 21.04
N SER A 90 -3.25 -6.63 22.00
CA SER A 90 -3.78 -7.55 23.00
C SER A 90 -4.76 -8.52 22.32
N THR A 91 -4.52 -9.82 22.45
CA THR A 91 -5.17 -10.86 21.64
C THR A 91 -6.35 -11.52 22.34
N SER A 92 -7.30 -10.74 22.84
CA SER A 92 -8.59 -11.28 23.29
C SER A 92 -9.66 -11.19 22.19
N GLU A 93 -10.70 -12.02 22.30
CA GLU A 93 -11.89 -11.93 21.44
C GLU A 93 -12.58 -10.56 21.57
N TYR A 94 -12.55 -10.00 22.78
CA TYR A 94 -13.01 -8.64 23.06
C TYR A 94 -12.23 -7.60 22.25
N ASP A 95 -10.90 -7.70 22.22
CA ASP A 95 -10.03 -6.79 21.45
C ASP A 95 -10.33 -6.86 19.95
N THR A 96 -10.65 -8.05 19.45
CA THR A 96 -11.05 -8.26 18.04
C THR A 96 -12.39 -7.59 17.71
N LYS A 97 -13.38 -7.70 18.59
CA LYS A 97 -14.69 -7.04 18.41
C LYS A 97 -14.54 -5.52 18.50
N PHE A 98 -13.77 -5.04 19.47
CA PHE A 98 -13.48 -3.63 19.66
C PHE A 98 -12.72 -3.04 18.45
N PHE A 99 -11.74 -3.76 17.91
CA PHE A 99 -11.02 -3.38 16.67
C PHE A 99 -11.98 -3.18 15.50
N LYS A 100 -12.91 -4.12 15.29
CA LYS A 100 -13.90 -4.04 14.19
C LYS A 100 -14.85 -2.85 14.37
N ASP A 101 -15.39 -2.66 15.57
CA ASP A 101 -16.31 -1.55 15.87
C ASP A 101 -15.60 -0.19 15.71
N THR A 102 -14.41 -0.05 16.31
CA THR A 102 -13.59 1.16 16.21
C THR A 102 -13.25 1.49 14.76
N SER A 103 -12.80 0.49 13.98
CA SER A 103 -12.48 0.69 12.56
C SER A 103 -13.71 1.13 11.76
N THR A 104 -14.87 0.50 12.01
CA THR A 104 -16.12 0.86 11.31
C THR A 104 -16.54 2.29 11.61
N ARG A 105 -16.48 2.71 12.88
CA ARG A 105 -16.82 4.07 13.29
C ARG A 105 -15.85 5.11 12.73
N LEU A 106 -14.55 4.83 12.72
CA LEU A 106 -13.55 5.71 12.10
C LEU A 106 -13.80 5.89 10.59
N GLN A 107 -14.20 4.82 9.91
CA GLN A 107 -14.60 4.91 8.50
C GLN A 107 -15.87 5.72 8.30
N GLU A 108 -16.86 5.61 9.20
CA GLU A 108 -18.07 6.45 9.13
C GLU A 108 -17.72 7.95 9.29
N VAL A 109 -16.86 8.27 10.26
CA VAL A 109 -16.35 9.64 10.44
C VAL A 109 -15.65 10.12 9.17
N TRP A 110 -14.73 9.33 8.62
CA TRP A 110 -14.03 9.65 7.38
C TRP A 110 -15.03 9.90 6.24
N LYS A 111 -15.97 8.98 6.01
CA LYS A 111 -17.00 9.16 4.98
C LYS A 111 -17.76 10.48 5.16
N ASN A 112 -18.19 10.80 6.37
CA ASN A 112 -18.94 12.03 6.66
C ASN A 112 -18.11 13.29 6.38
N ILE A 113 -16.80 13.26 6.65
CA ILE A 113 -15.88 14.35 6.30
C ILE A 113 -15.80 14.51 4.77
N VAL A 114 -15.65 13.40 4.03
CA VAL A 114 -15.60 13.41 2.56
C VAL A 114 -16.90 13.97 1.98
N ASP A 115 -18.04 13.44 2.42
CA ASP A 115 -19.37 13.88 1.99
C ASP A 115 -19.60 15.38 2.22
N ALA A 116 -19.05 15.94 3.31
CA ALA A 116 -19.28 17.33 3.69
C ALA A 116 -18.26 18.32 3.10
N LYS A 117 -17.01 17.91 2.87
CA LYS A 117 -15.90 18.81 2.52
C LYS A 117 -15.37 18.61 1.10
N PHE A 118 -15.52 17.41 0.55
CA PHE A 118 -14.87 17.00 -0.69
C PHE A 118 -15.85 16.52 -1.79
N LYS A 119 -17.13 16.38 -1.46
CA LYS A 119 -18.16 15.96 -2.41
C LYS A 119 -18.25 16.90 -3.62
N GLY A 120 -18.32 16.32 -4.81
CA GLY A 120 -18.37 17.03 -6.09
C GLY A 120 -16.99 17.49 -6.60
N GLN A 121 -15.90 17.18 -5.89
CA GLN A 121 -14.55 17.45 -6.38
C GLN A 121 -14.10 16.41 -7.42
N ALA A 122 -13.02 16.70 -8.13
CA ALA A 122 -12.46 15.83 -9.16
C ALA A 122 -11.96 14.47 -8.62
N PHE A 123 -11.73 14.38 -7.30
CA PHE A 123 -11.30 13.17 -6.62
C PHE A 123 -11.91 13.11 -5.22
N GLU A 124 -12.53 11.98 -4.91
CA GLU A 124 -13.15 11.71 -3.62
C GLU A 124 -12.59 10.40 -3.07
N CYS A 125 -11.79 10.51 -2.03
CA CYS A 125 -11.15 9.36 -1.39
C CYS A 125 -11.97 8.90 -0.18
N TYR A 126 -12.81 7.89 -0.42
CA TYR A 126 -13.64 7.25 0.61
C TYR A 126 -12.93 6.08 1.29
N PRO A 127 -13.34 5.73 2.52
CA PRO A 127 -12.97 4.45 3.14
C PRO A 127 -13.46 3.28 2.28
N ASP A 128 -12.58 2.31 2.04
CA ASP A 128 -12.91 1.10 1.27
C ASP A 128 -13.35 -0.02 2.22
N LYS A 129 -14.67 -0.17 2.34
CA LYS A 129 -15.32 -1.21 3.17
C LYS A 129 -15.17 -2.62 2.59
N ASP A 130 -14.80 -2.75 1.32
CA ASP A 130 -14.56 -4.04 0.67
C ASP A 130 -13.14 -4.56 0.95
N LEU A 131 -12.27 -3.75 1.54
CA LEU A 131 -10.99 -4.21 2.06
C LEU A 131 -11.21 -5.16 3.23
N LEU A 132 -10.61 -6.34 3.13
CA LEU A 132 -10.64 -7.32 4.19
C LEU A 132 -9.81 -6.82 5.37
N LEU A 133 -10.37 -6.94 6.57
CA LEU A 133 -9.70 -6.69 7.85
C LEU A 133 -8.66 -7.78 8.16
N ASN A 134 -7.71 -7.98 7.26
CA ASN A 134 -6.62 -8.93 7.37
C ASN A 134 -5.32 -8.20 7.02
N MET A 135 -4.49 -7.94 8.02
CA MET A 135 -3.25 -7.16 7.84
C MET A 135 -2.26 -7.83 6.87
N GLY A 136 -2.24 -9.16 6.78
CA GLY A 136 -1.40 -9.86 5.81
C GLY A 136 -1.82 -9.59 4.36
N TYR A 137 -3.13 -9.66 4.10
CA TYR A 137 -3.72 -9.29 2.81
C TYR A 137 -3.46 -7.82 2.47
N LEU A 138 -3.74 -6.92 3.42
CA LEU A 138 -3.53 -5.49 3.23
C LEU A 138 -2.04 -5.18 2.96
N GLN A 139 -1.13 -5.78 3.72
CA GLN A 139 0.31 -5.57 3.51
C GLN A 139 0.74 -6.05 2.13
N GLU A 140 0.20 -7.16 1.65
CA GLU A 140 0.55 -7.70 0.34
C GLU A 140 0.06 -6.81 -0.81
N ILE A 141 -1.18 -6.30 -0.73
CA ILE A 141 -1.68 -5.33 -1.71
C ILE A 141 -0.88 -4.03 -1.64
N LYS A 142 -0.53 -3.55 -0.43
CA LYS A 142 0.38 -2.40 -0.26
C LYS A 142 1.72 -2.63 -0.95
N ASP A 143 2.32 -3.80 -0.75
CA ASP A 143 3.61 -4.15 -1.37
C ASP A 143 3.55 -4.19 -2.89
N LEU A 144 2.42 -4.61 -3.47
CA LEU A 144 2.19 -4.58 -4.91
C LEU A 144 2.06 -3.15 -5.43
N LEU A 145 1.25 -2.33 -4.76
CA LEU A 145 0.97 -0.95 -5.16
C LEU A 145 2.20 -0.05 -4.99
N ASP A 146 2.97 -0.24 -3.91
CA ASP A 146 4.22 0.47 -3.68
C ASP A 146 5.27 0.08 -4.74
N PHE A 147 5.33 -1.20 -5.12
CA PHE A 147 6.18 -1.62 -6.23
C PHE A 147 5.84 -0.90 -7.54
N PHE A 148 4.57 -0.63 -7.81
CA PHE A 148 4.14 0.11 -9.01
C PHE A 148 4.59 1.57 -8.99
N GLU A 149 4.41 2.25 -7.86
CA GLU A 149 4.76 3.66 -7.70
C GLU A 149 6.28 3.89 -7.77
N ASP A 150 7.04 3.02 -7.11
CA ASP A 150 8.50 3.10 -7.10
C ASP A 150 9.14 2.66 -8.44
N TYR A 151 8.39 1.95 -9.28
CA TYR A 151 8.94 1.19 -10.41
C TYR A 151 9.80 2.03 -11.34
N ASN A 152 9.32 3.20 -11.75
CA ASN A 152 9.99 4.02 -12.75
C ASN A 152 11.30 4.63 -12.23
N GLU A 153 11.30 5.08 -10.97
CA GLU A 153 12.51 5.63 -10.33
C GLU A 153 13.58 4.54 -10.19
N MET A 154 13.22 3.39 -9.61
CA MET A 154 14.13 2.24 -9.49
C MET A 154 14.61 1.75 -10.86
N LYS A 155 13.72 1.65 -11.86
CA LYS A 155 14.05 1.23 -13.22
C LYS A 155 15.10 2.14 -13.84
N ASN A 156 14.96 3.45 -13.71
CA ASN A 156 15.92 4.41 -14.26
C ASN A 156 17.28 4.28 -13.57
N GLU A 157 17.31 4.14 -12.25
CA GLU A 157 18.56 3.92 -11.51
C GLU A 157 19.27 2.62 -11.92
N ILE A 158 18.51 1.53 -12.10
CA ILE A 158 19.06 0.24 -12.53
C ILE A 158 19.60 0.32 -13.96
N ILE A 159 18.94 1.05 -14.86
CA ILE A 159 19.44 1.23 -16.22
C ILE A 159 20.72 2.08 -16.23
N ASN A 160 20.75 3.16 -15.47
CA ASN A 160 21.89 4.08 -15.42
C ASN A 160 23.17 3.41 -14.87
N ASN A 161 23.03 2.54 -13.87
CA ASN A 161 24.16 1.77 -13.35
C ASN A 161 23.69 0.38 -12.91
N THR A 162 23.68 -0.58 -13.84
CA THR A 162 23.07 -1.89 -13.55
C THR A 162 23.80 -2.69 -12.48
N TYR A 163 25.12 -2.58 -12.41
CA TYR A 163 25.89 -3.29 -11.39
C TYR A 163 25.53 -2.82 -9.98
N ASN A 164 25.58 -1.50 -9.73
CA ASN A 164 25.24 -0.92 -8.44
C ASN A 164 23.73 -1.00 -8.17
N GLY A 165 22.90 -0.77 -9.18
CA GLY A 165 21.45 -0.89 -9.09
C GLY A 165 21.02 -2.29 -8.70
N CYS A 166 21.64 -3.34 -9.27
CA CYS A 166 21.38 -4.71 -8.84
C CYS A 166 21.72 -4.91 -7.37
N ARG A 167 22.92 -4.51 -6.93
CA ARG A 167 23.34 -4.65 -5.52
C ARG A 167 22.41 -3.91 -4.56
N ARG A 168 21.96 -2.71 -4.95
CA ARG A 168 21.04 -1.88 -4.17
C ARG A 168 19.66 -2.51 -4.05
N TYR A 169 19.11 -3.03 -5.14
CA TYR A 169 17.70 -3.43 -5.22
C TYR A 169 17.44 -4.93 -5.14
N VAL A 170 18.45 -5.81 -5.23
CA VAL A 170 18.24 -7.27 -5.33
C VAL A 170 17.37 -7.84 -4.21
N ASN A 171 17.56 -7.40 -2.96
CA ASN A 171 16.77 -7.90 -1.83
C ASN A 171 15.32 -7.38 -1.86
N TYR A 172 15.11 -6.13 -2.28
CA TYR A 172 13.78 -5.59 -2.51
C TYR A 172 13.07 -6.33 -3.66
N LEU A 173 13.77 -6.57 -4.77
CA LEU A 173 13.23 -7.31 -5.92
C LEU A 173 12.85 -8.76 -5.55
N LYS A 174 13.62 -9.41 -4.67
CA LYS A 174 13.26 -10.72 -4.07
C LYS A 174 11.92 -10.69 -3.33
N GLN A 175 11.58 -9.57 -2.69
CA GLN A 175 10.30 -9.40 -1.99
C GLN A 175 9.17 -9.04 -2.96
N ARG A 176 9.39 -8.12 -3.92
CA ARG A 176 8.30 -7.54 -4.74
C ARG A 176 7.96 -8.32 -6.01
N ILE A 177 8.93 -8.90 -6.70
CA ILE A 177 8.68 -9.61 -7.96
C ILE A 177 7.72 -10.81 -7.76
N PRO A 178 7.86 -11.64 -6.71
CA PRO A 178 6.89 -12.69 -6.41
C PRO A 178 5.46 -12.16 -6.26
N VAL A 179 5.28 -11.11 -5.47
CA VAL A 179 3.97 -10.47 -5.23
C VAL A 179 3.35 -10.00 -6.55
N TYR A 180 4.13 -9.33 -7.40
CA TYR A 180 3.67 -8.92 -8.73
C TYR A 180 3.10 -10.10 -9.54
N TYR A 181 3.87 -11.18 -9.70
CA TYR A 181 3.43 -12.30 -10.54
C TYR A 181 2.31 -13.14 -9.94
N ALA A 182 2.16 -13.13 -8.62
CA ALA A 182 1.04 -13.76 -7.92
C ALA A 182 -0.27 -13.00 -8.17
N TRP A 183 -0.25 -11.66 -8.16
CA TRP A 183 -1.45 -10.81 -8.31
C TRP A 183 -1.75 -10.36 -9.73
N ARG A 184 -0.78 -10.41 -10.64
CA ARG A 184 -0.88 -9.87 -12.02
C ARG A 184 -2.19 -10.22 -12.72
N ASP A 185 -2.66 -11.46 -12.62
CA ASP A 185 -3.85 -11.90 -13.35
C ASP A 185 -5.14 -11.41 -12.68
N SER A 186 -5.11 -11.24 -11.35
CA SER A 186 -6.21 -10.69 -10.55
C SER A 186 -6.37 -9.18 -10.72
N CYS A 187 -5.30 -8.45 -11.02
CA CYS A 187 -5.37 -7.04 -11.39
C CYS A 187 -6.16 -6.76 -12.68
N LYS A 188 -6.66 -7.79 -13.39
CA LYS A 188 -7.58 -7.62 -14.54
C LYS A 188 -9.05 -7.50 -14.13
N VAL A 189 -9.39 -7.98 -12.93
CA VAL A 189 -10.76 -8.11 -12.44
C VAL A 189 -11.11 -6.85 -11.68
N LYS A 190 -12.14 -6.11 -12.12
CA LYS A 190 -12.49 -4.78 -11.59
C LYS A 190 -12.80 -4.81 -10.10
N GLU A 191 -13.35 -5.92 -9.63
CA GLU A 191 -13.79 -6.13 -8.26
C GLU A 191 -12.62 -6.35 -7.29
N PHE A 192 -11.43 -6.69 -7.78
CA PHE A 192 -10.27 -7.00 -6.95
C PHE A 192 -9.46 -5.75 -6.61
N ALA A 193 -8.91 -5.71 -5.38
CA ALA A 193 -8.30 -4.50 -4.83
C ALA A 193 -7.23 -3.89 -5.74
N CYS A 194 -6.36 -4.72 -6.32
CA CYS A 194 -5.33 -4.23 -7.24
C CYS A 194 -5.90 -3.35 -8.37
N LYS A 195 -6.99 -3.80 -9.03
CA LYS A 195 -7.59 -3.07 -10.15
C LYS A 195 -8.36 -1.83 -9.69
N ARG A 196 -8.95 -1.87 -8.49
CA ARG A 196 -9.61 -0.68 -7.90
C ARG A 196 -8.63 0.48 -7.75
N TYR A 197 -7.36 0.20 -7.43
CA TYR A 197 -6.38 1.24 -7.13
C TYR A 197 -5.42 1.59 -8.28
N ILE A 198 -5.18 0.69 -9.24
CA ILE A 198 -4.28 0.94 -10.38
C ILE A 198 -4.88 0.38 -11.67
N ASP A 199 -5.02 1.23 -12.70
CA ASP A 199 -5.58 0.83 -13.99
C ASP A 199 -4.57 0.09 -14.88
N ASP A 200 -3.49 0.77 -15.24
CA ASP A 200 -2.44 0.24 -16.12
C ASP A 200 -1.30 -0.32 -15.28
N TYR A 201 -1.54 -1.48 -14.67
CA TYR A 201 -0.53 -2.17 -13.87
C TYR A 201 0.50 -2.90 -14.76
N MET A 202 0.22 -3.11 -16.05
CA MET A 202 1.08 -3.85 -16.96
C MET A 202 2.32 -3.07 -17.37
N LYS A 203 2.27 -1.72 -17.39
CA LYS A 203 3.46 -0.89 -17.63
C LYS A 203 4.56 -1.07 -16.57
N TYR A 204 4.20 -1.54 -15.37
CA TYR A 204 5.13 -1.83 -14.28
C TYR A 204 5.63 -3.27 -14.29
N ARG A 205 5.43 -4.01 -15.38
CA ARG A 205 5.89 -5.40 -15.50
C ARG A 205 7.40 -5.46 -15.29
N PRO A 206 7.90 -6.23 -14.29
CA PRO A 206 9.32 -6.24 -13.96
C PRO A 206 10.20 -6.61 -15.15
N SER A 207 9.74 -7.51 -16.04
CA SER A 207 10.52 -7.92 -17.22
C SER A 207 10.62 -6.86 -18.32
N SER A 208 9.90 -5.74 -18.21
CA SER A 208 10.01 -4.62 -19.17
C SER A 208 11.34 -3.87 -19.08
N ILE A 209 12.15 -4.15 -18.05
CA ILE A 209 13.50 -3.59 -17.92
C ILE A 209 14.52 -4.27 -18.83
N VAL A 210 14.36 -5.57 -19.10
CA VAL A 210 15.33 -6.40 -19.82
C VAL A 210 15.79 -5.79 -21.16
N PRO A 211 14.89 -5.35 -22.07
CA PRO A 211 15.33 -4.81 -23.36
C PRO A 211 16.03 -3.44 -23.25
N LYS A 212 15.98 -2.79 -22.08
CA LYS A 212 16.64 -1.50 -21.82
C LYS A 212 18.01 -1.63 -21.15
N LEU A 213 18.40 -2.85 -20.78
CA LEU A 213 19.69 -3.09 -20.17
C LEU A 213 20.78 -3.24 -21.22
N SER A 214 22.03 -3.01 -20.83
CA SER A 214 23.18 -3.25 -21.71
C SER A 214 23.20 -4.70 -22.20
N PRO A 215 23.41 -4.97 -23.51
CA PRO A 215 23.56 -6.33 -24.03
C PRO A 215 24.68 -7.13 -23.37
N LEU A 216 25.71 -6.44 -22.84
CA LEU A 216 26.81 -7.04 -22.09
C LEU A 216 26.35 -7.79 -20.83
N ILE A 217 25.16 -7.49 -20.31
CA ILE A 217 24.59 -8.23 -19.18
C ILE A 217 24.37 -9.69 -19.53
N VAL A 218 24.00 -10.02 -20.77
CA VAL A 218 23.81 -11.42 -21.19
C VAL A 218 25.10 -12.22 -21.04
N VAL A 219 26.24 -11.60 -21.36
CA VAL A 219 27.57 -12.22 -21.19
C VAL A 219 27.96 -12.27 -19.71
N MET A 220 27.78 -11.17 -18.98
CA MET A 220 28.16 -11.06 -17.57
C MET A 220 27.22 -11.80 -16.60
N TYR A 221 26.08 -12.27 -17.08
CA TYR A 221 25.03 -12.92 -16.28
C TYR A 221 25.57 -14.11 -15.48
N ALA A 222 26.34 -14.98 -16.12
CA ALA A 222 26.91 -16.16 -15.48
C ALA A 222 28.01 -15.83 -14.45
N TYR A 223 28.65 -14.67 -14.60
CA TYR A 223 29.80 -14.25 -13.79
C TYR A 223 29.43 -13.26 -12.67
N THR A 224 28.21 -12.73 -12.67
CA THR A 224 27.76 -11.75 -11.67
C THR A 224 26.69 -12.36 -10.78
N PRO A 225 27.00 -12.73 -9.51
CA PRO A 225 26.06 -13.38 -8.60
C PRO A 225 24.74 -12.62 -8.42
N CYS A 226 24.79 -11.28 -8.47
CA CYS A 226 23.60 -10.45 -8.35
C CYS A 226 22.62 -10.65 -9.51
N TYR A 227 23.11 -10.66 -10.75
CA TYR A 227 22.26 -10.83 -11.93
C TYR A 227 21.61 -12.21 -11.95
N LYS A 228 22.40 -13.26 -11.63
CA LYS A 228 21.88 -14.62 -11.43
C LYS A 228 20.77 -14.66 -10.39
N SER A 229 20.98 -14.03 -9.23
CA SER A 229 19.98 -13.98 -8.17
C SER A 229 18.69 -13.28 -8.61
N VAL A 230 18.76 -12.20 -9.40
CA VAL A 230 17.57 -11.51 -9.90
C VAL A 230 16.82 -12.38 -10.91
N TYR A 231 17.54 -13.01 -11.85
CA TYR A 231 16.93 -13.93 -12.82
C TYR A 231 16.23 -15.12 -12.14
N ASP A 232 16.86 -15.74 -11.15
CA ASP A 232 16.27 -16.85 -10.41
C ASP A 232 14.95 -16.45 -9.75
N VAL A 233 14.87 -15.22 -9.22
CA VAL A 233 13.62 -14.64 -8.68
C VAL A 233 12.57 -14.52 -9.78
N PHE A 234 12.92 -14.04 -10.97
CA PHE A 234 12.00 -13.95 -12.10
C PHE A 234 11.43 -15.30 -12.52
N VAL A 235 12.29 -16.32 -12.65
CA VAL A 235 11.88 -17.66 -13.04
C VAL A 235 10.95 -18.26 -11.98
N LYS A 236 11.35 -18.22 -10.71
CA LYS A 236 10.56 -18.77 -9.59
C LYS A 236 9.23 -18.05 -9.42
N ALA A 237 9.20 -16.71 -9.54
CA ALA A 237 7.98 -15.93 -9.36
C ALA A 237 6.89 -16.26 -10.41
N LYS A 238 7.28 -16.59 -11.64
CA LYS A 238 6.32 -16.99 -12.68
C LYS A 238 5.60 -18.30 -12.37
N LEU A 239 6.25 -19.20 -11.62
CA LEU A 239 5.73 -20.51 -11.21
C LEU A 239 4.86 -20.45 -9.96
N GLN A 240 4.80 -19.31 -9.27
CA GLN A 240 4.05 -19.21 -8.02
C GLN A 240 2.52 -19.30 -8.26
N PRO A 241 1.78 -19.87 -7.28
CA PRO A 241 0.33 -19.88 -7.29
C PRO A 241 -0.24 -18.47 -7.45
N LYS A 242 -1.29 -18.33 -8.27
CA LYS A 242 -1.98 -17.06 -8.44
C LYS A 242 -2.81 -16.72 -7.21
N ARG A 243 -2.83 -15.43 -6.85
CA ARG A 243 -3.54 -14.90 -5.69
C ARG A 243 -4.69 -14.01 -6.14
N ASN A 244 -5.79 -14.00 -5.40
CA ASN A 244 -6.92 -13.09 -5.58
C ASN A 244 -7.59 -12.80 -4.23
N ASP A 245 -8.43 -11.76 -4.18
CA ASP A 245 -9.20 -11.37 -3.00
C ASP A 245 -10.07 -12.52 -2.47
N GLY A 246 -10.55 -13.41 -3.35
CA GLY A 246 -11.40 -14.56 -3.02
C GLY A 246 -10.74 -15.61 -2.11
N ILE A 247 -9.42 -15.81 -2.22
CA ILE A 247 -8.68 -16.73 -1.34
C ILE A 247 -8.77 -16.24 0.11
N TYR A 248 -8.58 -14.94 0.32
CA TYR A 248 -8.65 -14.31 1.64
C TYR A 248 -10.09 -14.24 2.17
N LYS A 249 -11.10 -14.10 1.28
CA LYS A 249 -12.52 -14.14 1.66
C LYS A 249 -12.97 -15.52 2.15
N LYS A 250 -12.46 -16.61 1.57
CA LYS A 250 -12.81 -17.98 1.99
C LYS A 250 -12.26 -18.36 3.36
N ASN A 251 -11.03 -17.93 3.67
CA ASN A 251 -10.38 -18.19 4.96
C ASN A 251 -11.00 -17.40 6.14
N ARG A 252 -12.03 -16.57 5.91
CA ARG A 252 -12.83 -15.90 6.94
C ARG A 252 -14.04 -16.73 7.38
N LYS A 253 -14.43 -17.76 6.61
CA LYS A 253 -15.61 -18.61 6.85
C LYS A 253 -15.28 -19.99 7.42
N ALA A 254 -14.01 -20.30 7.64
CA ALA A 254 -13.51 -21.47 8.37
C ALA A 254 -13.01 -21.01 9.73
#